data_AF-A0A835B7K9-F1
#
_entry.id   AF-A0A835B7K9-F1
#
_cell.length_a   1.000
_cell.length_b   1.000
_cell.length_c   1.000
_cell.angle_alpha   90.00
_cell.angle_beta   90.00
_cell.angle_gamma   90.00
#
_symmetry.space_group_name_H-M   'P 1'
#
loop_
_entity.id
_entity.type
_entity.pdbx_description
1 polymer ?
#
loop_
_entity_poly.entity_id
_entity_poly.type
_entity_poly.pdbx_seq_one_letter_code
_entity_poly.pdbx_strand_id
1 'polypeptide(L)' 'MDVVLLILWHIWKARNVAIFDKHVMSSADVLRRTSQDMDSWRCRYKHYAEEWDVWREYIAGCI' A
#
# COMPACT_ATOMS: atom_id res chain seq x y z
N MET A 1 -13.17 7.34 7.80
CA MET A 1 -11.71 7.15 7.90
C MET A 1 -11.16 7.48 6.52
N ASP A 2 -10.07 8.23 6.39
CA ASP A 2 -9.56 8.63 5.07
C ASP A 2 -8.73 7.49 4.44
N VAL A 3 -9.15 7.02 3.26
CA VAL A 3 -8.46 5.96 2.49
C VAL A 3 -7.00 6.34 2.21
N VAL A 4 -6.72 7.63 2.01
CA VAL A 4 -5.36 8.14 1.82
C VAL A 4 -4.50 7.91 3.06
N LEU A 5 -5.05 8.09 4.26
CA LEU A 5 -4.31 7.86 5.50
C LEU A 5 -3.95 6.37 5.67
N LEU A 6 -4.85 5.47 5.28
CA LEU A 6 -4.61 4.03 5.29
C LEU A 6 -3.50 3.65 4.30
N ILE A 7 -3.51 4.22 3.10
CA ILE A 7 -2.47 4.01 2.09
C ILE A 7 -1.11 4.51 2.59
N LEU A 8 -1.05 5.73 3.13
CA LEU A 8 0.18 6.31 3.69
C LEU A 8 0.73 5.43 4.82
N TRP A 9 -0.15 4.86 5.64
CA TRP A 9 0.22 3.89 6.66
C TRP A 9 0.83 2.60 6.08
N HIS A 10 0.23 2.04 5.02
CA HIS A 10 0.76 0.86 4.34
C HIS A 10 2.14 1.12 3.71
N ILE A 11 2.33 2.28 3.07
CA ILE A 11 3.63 2.71 2.52
C ILE A 11 4.68 2.86 3.62
N TRP A 12 4.32 3.57 4.71
CA TRP A 12 5.21 3.76 5.85
C TRP A 12 5.64 2.42 6.46
N LYS A 13 4.70 1.49 6.63
CA LYS A 13 4.97 0.14 7.15
C LYS A 13 5.90 -0.64 6.20
N ALA A 14 5.59 -0.70 4.91
CA ALA A 14 6.39 -1.43 3.92
C ALA A 14 7.84 -0.93 3.88
N ARG A 15 8.05 0.39 3.93
CA ARG A 15 9.39 0.98 3.97
C ARG A 15 10.13 0.67 5.27
N ASN A 16 9.44 0.74 6.41
CA ASN A 16 10.10 0.51 7.69
C ASN A 16 10.50 -0.94 7.91
N VAL A 17 9.70 -1.91 7.44
CA VAL A 17 10.10 -3.33 7.45
C VAL A 17 11.43 -3.52 6.71
N ALA A 18 11.58 -2.90 5.54
CA ALA A 18 12.83 -2.94 4.79
C ALA A 18 14.03 -2.37 5.57
N ILE A 19 13.83 -1.23 6.23
CA ILE A 19 14.86 -0.58 7.06
C ILE A 19 15.26 -1.47 8.24
N PHE A 20 14.28 -2.06 8.94
CA PHE A 20 14.54 -2.94 10.08
C PHE A 20 15.23 -4.24 9.67
N ASP A 21 14.87 -4.79 8.50
CA ASP A 21 15.47 -6.00 7.96
C ASP A 21 16.80 -5.74 7.23
N LYS A 22 17.31 -4.50 7.25
CA LYS A 22 18.51 -4.05 6.52
C LYS A 22 18.45 -4.39 5.02
N HIS A 23 17.25 -4.45 4.47
CA HIS A 23 17.00 -4.75 3.08
C HIS A 23 16.84 -3.45 2.29
N VAL A 24 17.65 -3.26 1.26
CA VAL A 24 17.53 -2.10 0.38
C VAL A 24 16.38 -2.36 -0.58
N MET A 25 15.22 -1.76 -0.31
CA MET A 25 14.09 -1.76 -1.24
C MET A 25 14.09 -0.49 -2.08
N SER A 26 13.87 -0.64 -3.39
CA SER A 26 13.60 0.52 -4.24
C SER A 26 12.21 1.11 -3.93
N SER A 27 11.96 2.34 -4.38
CA SER A 27 10.62 2.94 -4.31
C SER A 27 9.57 2.05 -5.00
N ALA A 28 9.90 1.47 -6.15
CA ALA A 28 9.02 0.55 -6.88
C ALA A 28 8.69 -0.71 -6.07
N ASP A 29 9.65 -1.26 -5.32
CA ASP A 29 9.40 -2.43 -4.48
C ASP A 29 8.49 -2.10 -3.29
N VAL A 30 8.65 -0.91 -2.69
CA VAL A 30 7.76 -0.42 -1.63
C VAL A 30 6.33 -0.25 -2.14
N LEU A 31 6.15 0.33 -3.32
CA LEU A 31 4.83 0.50 -3.94
C LEU A 31 4.21 -0.86 -4.32
N ARG A 32 5.00 -1.80 -4.85
CA ARG A 32 4.54 -3.16 -5.16
C ARG A 32 4.06 -3.89 -3.92
N ARG A 33 4.82 -3.82 -2.82
CA ARG A 33 4.42 -4.40 -1.53
C ARG A 33 3.17 -3.72 -0.97
N THR A 34 3.06 -2.40 -1.11
CA THR A 34 1.88 -1.63 -0.70
C THR A 34 0.64 -2.11 -1.46
N SER A 35 0.71 -2.31 -2.78
CA SER A 35 -0.41 -2.84 -3.58
C SER A 35 -0.84 -4.24 -3.13
N GLN A 36 0.12 -5.12 -2.79
CA GLN A 36 -0.18 -6.46 -2.27
C GLN A 36 -0.86 -6.42 -0.90
N ASP A 37 -0.41 -5.53 -0.02
CA ASP A 37 -1.04 -5.30 1.27
C ASP A 37 -2.46 -4.73 1.10
N MET A 38 -2.66 -3.85 0.11
CA MET A 38 -3.98 -3.31 -0.23
C MET A 38 -4.95 -4.41 -0.66
N ASP A 39 -4.54 -5.33 -1.54
CA ASP A 39 -5.37 -6.47 -1.96
C ASP A 39 -5.77 -7.34 -0.76
N SER A 40 -4.81 -7.58 0.14
CA SER A 40 -5.01 -8.40 1.34
C SER A 40 -5.97 -7.74 2.35
N TRP A 41 -6.03 -6.40 2.38
CA TRP A 41 -6.83 -5.64 3.34
C TRP A 41 -8.16 -5.13 2.77
N ARG A 42 -8.40 -5.27 1.45
CA ARG A 42 -9.64 -4.90 0.77
C ARG A 42 -10.89 -5.43 1.49
N CYS A 43 -10.81 -6.65 2.04
CA CYS A 43 -11.92 -7.30 2.76
C CYS A 43 -12.33 -6.57 4.05
N ARG A 44 -11.45 -5.76 4.65
CA ARG A 44 -11.70 -4.98 5.87
C ARG A 44 -12.32 -3.61 5.57
N TYR A 45 -12.15 -3.11 4.35
CA TYR A 45 -12.59 -1.78 3.93
C TYR A 45 -13.70 -1.86 2.88
N LYS A 46 -14.66 -2.79 3.05
CA LYS A 46 -15.77 -2.98 2.11
C LYS A 46 -16.60 -1.72 1.84
N HIS A 47 -16.76 -0.87 2.86
CA HIS A 47 -17.47 0.41 2.74
C HIS A 47 -16.72 1.43 1.86
N TYR A 48 -15.43 1.23 1.64
CA TYR A 48 -14.55 2.09 0.82
C TYR A 48 -14.01 1.32 -0.40
N ALA A 49 -14.66 0.23 -0.81
CA ALA A 49 -14.10 -0.69 -1.81
C ALA A 49 -13.80 -0.01 -3.15
N GLU A 50 -14.69 0.86 -3.64
CA GLU A 50 -14.47 1.59 -4.89
C GLU A 50 -13.26 2.54 -4.80
N GLU A 51 -13.20 3.36 -3.75
CA GLU A 51 -12.06 4.26 -3.51
C GLU A 51 -10.76 3.47 -3.34
N TRP A 52 -10.82 2.35 -2.63
CA TRP A 52 -9.67 1.45 -2.42
C TRP A 52 -9.15 0.86 -3.73
N ASP A 53 -10.05 0.41 -4.61
CA ASP A 53 -9.71 -0.15 -5.90
C ASP A 53 -9.08 0.92 -6.82
N VAL A 54 -9.64 2.15 -6.85
CA VAL A 54 -9.08 3.30 -7.59
C VAL A 54 -7.66 3.62 -7.14
N TRP A 55 -7.43 3.72 -5.83
CA TRP A 55 -6.09 4.01 -5.31
C TRP A 55 -5.11 2.88 -5.56
N ARG A 56 -5.57 1.62 -5.52
CA ARG A 56 -4.76 0.45 -5.82
C ARG A 56 -4.31 0.44 -7.28
N GLU A 57 -5.20 0.78 -8.20
CA GLU A 57 -4.86 0.97 -9.63
C GLU A 57 -3.88 2.12 -9.83
N TYR A 58 -4.09 3.27 -9.17
CA TYR A 58 -3.16 4.41 -9.22
C TYR A 58 -1.76 4.04 -8.76
N ILE A 59 -1.63 3.35 -7.62
CA ILE A 59 -0.33 2.90 -7.09
C ILE A 59 0.32 1.89 -8.04
N ALA A 60 -0.44 0.95 -8.59
CA ALA A 60 0.07 -0.01 -9.55
C ALA A 60 0.60 0.66 -10.82
N GLY A 61 -0.02 1.75 -11.27
CA GLY A 61 0.45 2.56 -12.41
C GLY A 61 1.70 3.41 -12.12
N CYS A 62 2.12 3.52 -10.87
CA CYS A 62 3.33 4.25 -10.45
C CYS A 62 4.57 3.35 -10.30
N ILE A 63 4.42 2.04 -10.51
CA ILE A 63 5.50 1.03 -10.48
C ILE A 63 6.09 0.90 -11.89
#